data_AF-A0A2E8YKG0-F1
#
_entry.id   AF-A0A2E8YKG0-F1
#
_cell.length_a   1.000
_cell.length_b   1.000
_cell.length_c   1.000
_cell.angle_alpha   90.00
_cell.angle_beta   90.00
_cell.angle_gamma   90.00
#
_symmetry.space_group_name_H-M   'P 1'
#
loop_
_entity.id
_entity.type
_entity.pdbx_description
1 polymer ?
#
loop_
_entity_poly.entity_id
_entity_poly.type
_entity_poly.pdbx_seq_one_letter_code
_entity_poly.pdbx_strand_id
1 'polypeptide(L)'
;MISQTVPGALLVQIAFRVVAAPDADLWEGWPIDGQRSQASIDRTARGALFSEYGVKDEQGLNRLCDDAADAAAREPLSSCTQALCDLSISRYSHDEQLACWTNF
;
A
#
# COMPACT_ATOMS: atom_id res chain seq x y z
N MET A 1 47.08 -23.00 -27.02
CA MET A 1 45.76 -23.47 -26.55
C MET A 1 45.48 -22.79 -25.21
N ILE A 2 44.39 -21.99 -25.14
CA ILE A 2 43.43 -21.83 -24.03
C ILE A 2 44.03 -21.36 -22.67
N SER A 3 43.94 -20.09 -22.27
CA SER A 3 42.80 -19.39 -21.61
C SER A 3 42.92 -19.35 -20.08
N GLN A 4 42.93 -18.17 -19.47
CA GLN A 4 41.83 -17.62 -18.65
C GLN A 4 42.30 -16.48 -17.72
N THR A 5 41.70 -15.32 -17.96
CA THR A 5 41.68 -14.13 -17.12
C THR A 5 40.74 -14.36 -15.94
N VAL A 6 41.16 -14.03 -14.71
CA VAL A 6 40.23 -13.89 -13.57
C VAL A 6 40.42 -12.50 -12.98
N PRO A 7 39.59 -11.50 -13.35
CA PRO A 7 39.54 -10.25 -12.60
C PRO A 7 38.83 -10.51 -11.27
N GLY A 8 39.54 -10.21 -10.18
CA GLY A 8 39.04 -10.33 -8.81
C GLY A 8 37.71 -9.60 -8.63
N ALA A 9 36.77 -10.31 -8.01
CA ALA A 9 35.42 -9.88 -7.73
C ALA A 9 35.40 -8.59 -6.89
N LEU A 10 34.74 -7.56 -7.41
CA LEU A 10 34.32 -6.39 -6.65
C LEU A 10 33.10 -6.78 -5.81
N LEU A 11 33.30 -7.04 -4.52
CA LEU A 11 32.20 -7.19 -3.56
C LEU A 11 31.56 -5.81 -3.33
N VAL A 12 30.44 -5.55 -3.99
CA VAL A 12 29.56 -4.42 -3.71
C VAL A 12 28.91 -4.67 -2.35
N GLN A 13 29.42 -4.04 -1.31
CA GLN A 13 28.78 -3.96 0.00
C GLN A 13 27.51 -3.12 -0.14
N ILE A 14 26.37 -3.75 -0.30
CA ILE A 14 25.06 -3.10 -0.18
C ILE A 14 24.87 -2.78 1.30
N ALA A 15 25.11 -1.54 1.68
CA ALA A 15 24.74 -1.06 3.01
C ALA A 15 23.21 -1.13 3.13
N PHE A 16 22.71 -2.06 3.95
CA PHE A 16 21.33 -2.06 4.41
C PHE A 16 21.09 -0.73 5.13
N ARG A 17 20.40 0.21 4.48
CA ARG A 17 19.83 1.34 5.21
C ARG A 17 18.73 0.76 6.08
N VAL A 18 18.96 0.76 7.39
CA VAL A 18 17.87 0.72 8.36
C VAL A 18 17.04 1.96 8.10
N VAL A 19 15.91 1.80 7.40
CA VAL A 19 14.88 2.83 7.35
C VAL A 19 14.33 2.87 8.77
N ALA A 20 14.75 3.87 9.53
CA ALA A 20 14.13 4.16 10.83
C ALA A 20 12.61 4.21 10.60
N ALA A 21 11.86 3.49 11.43
CA ALA A 21 10.41 3.54 11.38
C ALA A 21 10.01 5.03 11.46
N PRO A 22 9.16 5.51 10.56
CA PRO A 22 8.75 6.91 10.57
C PRO A 22 8.23 7.29 11.95
N ASP A 23 8.59 8.49 12.42
CA ASP A 23 8.13 9.04 13.70
C ASP A 23 6.59 8.93 13.78
N ALA A 24 6.05 8.52 14.92
CA ALA A 24 4.60 8.30 15.06
C ALA A 24 3.77 9.57 14.80
N ASP A 25 4.43 10.74 14.83
CA ASP A 25 3.86 12.07 14.60
C ASP A 25 4.11 12.62 13.18
N LEU A 26 4.26 11.76 12.17
CA LEU A 26 4.29 12.19 10.76
C LEU A 26 3.03 12.97 10.32
N TRP A 27 1.97 12.98 11.12
CA TRP A 27 0.75 13.77 10.89
C TRP A 27 1.02 15.28 10.83
N GLU A 28 2.01 15.81 11.55
CA GLU A 28 2.33 17.25 11.53
C GLU A 28 2.84 17.74 10.15
N GLY A 29 3.35 16.83 9.32
CA GLY A 29 3.84 17.14 7.97
C GLY A 29 2.76 17.09 6.88
N TRP A 30 1.53 16.69 7.21
CA TRP A 30 0.45 16.66 6.23
C TRP A 30 0.00 18.09 5.96
N PRO A 31 -0.02 18.54 4.69
CA PRO A 31 -0.48 19.88 4.37
C PRO A 31 -1.88 20.09 4.94
N ILE A 32 -2.04 21.07 5.83
CA ILE A 32 -3.34 21.58 6.30
C ILE A 32 -4.00 22.40 5.19
N ASP A 33 -3.88 21.94 3.94
CA ASP A 33 -4.58 22.54 2.83
C ASP A 33 -6.02 22.06 2.96
N GLY A 34 -6.76 22.77 3.80
CA GLY A 34 -8.19 22.65 4.05
C GLY A 34 -9.03 23.01 2.82
N GLN A 35 -8.61 22.57 1.63
CA GLN A 35 -9.45 22.59 0.48
C GLN A 35 -10.63 21.66 0.80
N ARG A 36 -11.82 22.25 0.93
CA ARG A 36 -13.12 21.55 0.95
C ARG A 36 -13.34 20.85 -0.39
N SER A 37 -12.43 19.94 -0.76
CA SER A 37 -12.62 19.04 -1.88
C SER A 37 -13.84 18.21 -1.55
N GLN A 38 -14.88 18.34 -2.37
CA GLN A 38 -16.05 17.45 -2.34
C GLN A 38 -15.80 16.19 -3.16
N ALA A 39 -14.58 15.99 -3.67
CA ALA A 39 -14.21 14.78 -4.36
C ALA A 39 -14.25 13.61 -3.38
N SER A 40 -14.87 12.51 -3.79
CA SER A 40 -14.89 11.26 -3.04
C SER A 40 -13.99 10.24 -3.72
N ILE A 41 -13.27 9.47 -2.92
CA ILE A 41 -12.49 8.33 -3.41
C ILE A 41 -13.47 7.18 -3.63
N ASP A 42 -13.54 6.67 -4.86
CA ASP A 42 -14.31 5.46 -5.14
C ASP A 42 -13.68 4.26 -4.44
N ARG A 43 -14.42 3.69 -3.50
CA ARG A 43 -14.03 2.51 -2.70
C ARG A 43 -14.74 1.24 -3.15
N THR A 44 -15.48 1.26 -4.25
CA THR A 44 -16.32 0.13 -4.70
C THR A 44 -15.49 -1.13 -4.95
N ALA A 45 -14.35 -1.01 -5.63
CA ALA A 45 -13.46 -2.15 -5.89
C ALA A 45 -12.93 -2.80 -4.59
N ARG A 46 -12.56 -1.96 -3.62
CA ARG A 46 -12.15 -2.43 -2.28
C ARG A 46 -13.31 -3.07 -1.54
N GLY A 47 -14.50 -2.48 -1.58
CA GLY A 47 -15.71 -3.05 -0.98
C GLY A 47 -16.07 -4.42 -1.56
N ALA A 48 -15.95 -4.59 -2.88
CA ALA A 48 -16.16 -5.87 -3.54
C ALA A 48 -15.12 -6.91 -3.08
N LEU A 49 -13.84 -6.53 -3.00
CA LEU A 49 -12.77 -7.39 -2.48
C LEU A 49 -13.05 -7.88 -1.06
N PHE A 50 -13.45 -6.99 -0.15
CA PHE A 50 -13.78 -7.39 1.23
C PHE A 50 -15.10 -8.18 1.31
N SER A 51 -16.06 -7.94 0.41
CA SER A 51 -17.28 -8.75 0.36
C SER A 51 -17.02 -10.18 -0.12
N GLU A 52 -16.04 -10.37 -1.00
CA GLU A 52 -15.75 -11.66 -1.63
C GLU A 52 -14.70 -12.46 -0.87
N TYR A 53 -13.65 -11.79 -0.38
CA TYR A 53 -12.48 -12.41 0.24
C TYR A 53 -12.28 -11.98 1.70
N GLY A 54 -13.17 -11.15 2.25
CA GLY A 54 -13.06 -10.68 3.63
C GLY A 54 -13.50 -11.71 4.65
N VAL A 55 -12.71 -11.85 5.72
CA VAL A 55 -13.03 -12.64 6.91
C VAL A 55 -12.93 -11.75 8.14
N LYS A 56 -13.77 -12.01 9.14
CA LYS A 56 -13.62 -11.40 10.46
C LYS A 56 -12.73 -12.28 11.31
N ASP A 57 -11.73 -11.68 11.95
CA ASP A 57 -10.94 -12.38 12.96
C ASP A 57 -11.70 -12.48 14.30
N GLU A 58 -11.08 -13.15 15.29
CA GLU A 58 -11.65 -13.33 16.63
C GLU A 58 -11.90 -12.00 17.37
N GLN A 59 -11.25 -10.92 16.94
CA GLN A 59 -11.40 -9.57 17.48
C GLN A 59 -12.47 -8.76 16.72
N GLY A 60 -13.08 -9.35 15.69
CA GLY A 60 -14.10 -8.73 14.85
C GLY A 60 -13.54 -7.79 13.78
N LEU A 61 -12.23 -7.80 13.54
CA LEU A 61 -11.59 -6.98 12.51
C LEU A 61 -11.76 -7.62 11.13
N ASN A 62 -12.11 -6.80 10.14
CA ASN A 62 -12.15 -7.23 8.74
C ASN A 62 -10.71 -7.43 8.23
N ARG A 63 -10.39 -8.65 7.81
CA ARG A 63 -9.13 -9.01 7.15
C ARG A 63 -9.43 -9.59 5.79
N LEU A 64 -8.51 -9.42 4.85
CA LEU A 64 -8.51 -10.27 3.67
C LEU A 64 -8.08 -11.67 4.10
N CYS A 65 -8.81 -12.69 3.66
CA CYS A 65 -8.44 -14.08 3.90
C CYS A 65 -7.19 -14.38 3.09
N ASP A 66 -6.03 -14.48 3.73
CA ASP A 66 -4.76 -14.72 3.04
C ASP A 66 -4.77 -16.04 2.23
N ASP A 67 -5.55 -17.04 2.68
CA ASP A 67 -5.73 -18.31 1.97
C ASP A 67 -6.65 -18.19 0.75
N ALA A 68 -7.65 -17.28 0.79
CA ALA A 68 -8.51 -16.97 -0.37
C ALA A 68 -7.88 -15.92 -1.28
N ALA A 69 -6.87 -15.19 -0.78
CA ALA A 69 -5.99 -14.31 -1.54
C ALA A 69 -5.01 -15.08 -2.45
N ASP A 70 -5.35 -16.33 -2.80
CA ASP A 70 -4.73 -17.13 -3.84
C ASP A 70 -4.94 -16.49 -5.24
N ALA A 71 -4.45 -17.14 -6.29
CA ALA A 71 -4.37 -16.62 -7.66
C ALA A 71 -5.61 -15.85 -8.18
N ALA A 72 -6.82 -16.21 -7.76
CA ALA A 72 -8.07 -15.56 -8.18
C ALA A 72 -8.21 -14.12 -7.66
N ALA A 73 -7.78 -13.84 -6.43
CA ALA A 73 -7.87 -12.51 -5.84
C ALA A 73 -6.68 -11.61 -6.23
N ARG A 74 -5.60 -12.19 -6.77
CA ARG A 74 -4.35 -11.47 -7.07
C ARG A 74 -4.54 -10.34 -8.08
N GLU A 75 -5.27 -10.60 -9.17
CA GLU A 75 -5.58 -9.59 -10.19
C GLU A 75 -6.48 -8.47 -9.64
N PRO A 76 -7.64 -8.77 -9.00
CA PRO A 76 -8.46 -7.77 -8.33
C PRO A 76 -7.70 -6.93 -7.29
N LEU A 77 -6.87 -7.56 -6.45
CA LEU A 77 -6.07 -6.88 -5.43
C LEU A 77 -5.00 -5.97 -6.07
N SER A 78 -4.32 -6.46 -7.11
CA SER A 78 -3.34 -5.68 -7.86
C SER A 78 -3.99 -4.46 -8.52
N SER A 79 -5.12 -4.66 -9.18
CA SER A 79 -5.87 -3.56 -9.82
C SER A 79 -6.37 -2.54 -8.79
N CYS A 80 -6.88 -2.99 -7.64
CA CYS A 80 -7.31 -2.09 -6.57
C CYS A 80 -6.13 -1.31 -5.99
N THR A 81 -4.98 -1.96 -5.80
CA THR A 81 -3.76 -1.32 -5.29
C THR A 81 -3.25 -0.28 -6.28
N GLN A 82 -3.21 -0.61 -7.58
CA GLN A 82 -2.80 0.33 -8.62
C GLN A 82 -3.71 1.56 -8.65
N ALA A 83 -5.03 1.37 -8.57
CA ALA A 83 -5.98 2.47 -8.53
C ALA A 83 -5.72 3.39 -7.32
N LEU A 84 -5.39 2.85 -6.15
CA LEU A 84 -5.03 3.64 -4.97
C LEU A 84 -3.69 4.36 -5.13
N CYS A 85 -2.70 3.73 -5.77
CA CYS A 85 -1.40 4.36 -6.07
C CYS A 85 -1.51 5.51 -7.07
N ASP A 86 -2.46 5.43 -8.01
CA ASP A 86 -2.69 6.46 -9.03
C ASP A 86 -3.48 7.66 -8.48
N LEU A 87 -4.05 7.56 -7.27
CA LEU A 87 -4.72 8.68 -6.63
C LEU A 87 -3.72 9.79 -6.29
N SER A 88 -3.98 10.98 -6.82
CA SER A 88 -3.39 12.21 -6.29
C SER A 88 -4.05 12.54 -4.94
N ILE A 89 -3.66 11.82 -3.88
CA ILE A 89 -4.29 11.85 -2.55
C ILE A 89 -4.38 13.28 -1.96
N SER A 90 -3.42 14.14 -2.30
CA SER A 90 -3.40 15.57 -1.91
C SER A 90 -4.54 16.41 -2.46
N ARG A 91 -5.33 15.90 -3.43
CA ARG A 91 -6.52 16.58 -3.96
C ARG A 91 -7.80 16.33 -3.15
N TYR A 92 -7.75 15.41 -2.19
CA TYR A 92 -8.89 15.03 -1.36
C TYR A 92 -8.85 15.75 -0.02
N SER A 93 -10.01 15.88 0.63
CA SER A 93 -10.07 16.46 1.98
C SER A 93 -9.34 15.56 2.98
N HIS A 94 -8.88 16.12 4.10
CA HIS A 94 -8.23 15.34 5.15
C HIS A 94 -9.08 14.13 5.60
N ASP A 95 -10.39 14.31 5.76
CA ASP A 95 -11.31 13.22 6.13
C ASP A 95 -11.33 12.10 5.09
N GLU A 96 -11.32 12.44 3.80
CA GLU A 96 -11.33 11.43 2.75
C GLU A 96 -9.95 10.78 2.55
N GLN A 97 -8.87 11.52 2.81
CA GLN A 97 -7.52 10.96 2.90
C GLN A 97 -7.43 9.96 4.05
N LEU A 98 -7.89 10.32 5.25
CA LEU A 98 -7.94 9.43 6.42
C LEU A 98 -8.76 8.17 6.12
N ALA A 99 -9.95 8.33 5.54
CA ALA A 99 -10.83 7.23 5.17
C ALA A 99 -10.24 6.32 4.07
N CYS A 100 -9.26 6.79 3.31
CA CYS A 100 -8.48 5.96 2.38
C CYS A 100 -7.62 4.94 3.16
N TRP A 101 -7.03 5.35 4.28
CA TRP A 101 -6.10 4.53 5.08
C TRP A 101 -6.78 3.64 6.12
N THR A 102 -7.95 4.03 6.61
CA THR A 102 -8.71 3.22 7.58
C THR A 102 -9.60 2.18 6.89
N ASN A 103 -9.42 0.91 7.26
CA ASN A 103 -10.31 -0.19 6.90
C ASN A 103 -11.55 -0.16 7.83
N PHE A 104 -12.62 0.51 7.41
CA PHE A 104 -13.93 0.41 8.08
C PHE A 104 -14.76 -0.73 7.46
#